data_AF-A0A3R5Z9T8-F1
#
_entry.id   AF-A0A3R5Z9T8-F1
#
_cell.length_a   1.000
_cell.length_b   1.000
_cell.length_c   1.000
_cell.angle_alpha   90.00
_cell.angle_beta   90.00
_cell.angle_gamma   90.00
#
_symmetry.space_group_name_H-M   'P 1'
#
loop_
_entity.id
_entity.type
_entity.pdbx_description
1 polymer ?
#
loop_
_entity_poly.entity_id
_entity_poly.type
_entity_poly.pdbx_seq_one_letter_code
_entity_poly.pdbx_strand_id
1 'polypeptide(L)'
;MKVNLISVVLLFALAGCGKDKQSTDELVTINVSKDYPEKELILQDIMDVEYIALETTDEFITHGNVMDVDEKFIIVKNNTNDGNIFIFDRKTGKAIRKINRLGQGVEEYPGIAGITLDEENNELFVTHTGKISVYDLDGDFKRSFNFLDPESDYLKVFNYDKDNLITYDNKGYGMVADQQPYHLIISKYDGSIIQKITIPSKEQKTLVIFGDNDQKVIPTFFATTATSDNWILMNLSSDTLYSYSPNGHIKPFIVRTPSIYSMDTEIFLFVEEVTSRYYFMRTVEKKLDIKTRKIPVSRLVYDKQEDSIFKYQIYNTDFLYQRPIYWISSINQDIANWYPFDAPELIEAYKEGKLKGRLNEIATKLNEDSNPVIMLIKYKK
;
A
#
# COMPACT_ATOMS: atom_id res chain seq x y z
N MET A 1 47.13 42.62 57.74
CA MET A 1 46.58 42.65 56.37
C MET A 1 45.76 41.38 56.16
N LYS A 2 44.45 41.44 56.43
CA LYS A 2 43.46 40.44 56.00
C LYS A 2 42.13 41.18 55.93
N VAL A 3 41.62 41.26 54.71
CA VAL A 3 40.41 41.98 54.33
C VAL A 3 39.19 41.12 54.65
N ASN A 4 38.20 41.79 55.21
CA ASN A 4 36.75 41.57 55.14
C ASN A 4 36.26 40.56 54.08
N LEU A 5 35.11 39.92 54.28
CA LEU A 5 33.82 40.51 53.87
C LEU A 5 32.65 39.57 54.19
N ILE A 6 31.53 40.25 54.44
CA ILE A 6 30.24 39.86 54.97
C ILE A 6 29.45 38.98 53.99
N SER A 7 28.71 38.03 54.58
CA SER A 7 27.76 37.12 53.95
C SER A 7 26.71 37.82 53.08
N VAL A 8 26.54 37.34 51.85
CA VAL A 8 25.33 37.52 51.05
C VAL A 8 24.76 36.12 50.78
N VAL A 9 23.56 35.89 51.30
CA VAL A 9 22.78 34.66 51.10
C VAL A 9 22.32 34.63 49.64
N LEU A 10 22.83 33.67 48.87
CA LEU A 10 22.37 33.39 47.51
C LEU A 10 21.20 32.40 47.56
N LEU A 11 20.01 32.89 47.20
CA LEU A 11 18.80 32.09 46.99
C LEU A 11 18.94 31.41 45.61
N PHE A 12 19.35 30.15 45.58
CA PHE A 12 19.31 29.35 44.36
C PHE A 12 17.87 28.89 44.10
N ALA A 13 17.18 29.60 43.20
CA ALA A 13 16.00 29.08 42.55
C ALA A 13 16.41 27.88 41.68
N LEU A 14 15.93 26.69 42.04
CA LEU A 14 15.95 25.51 41.18
C LEU A 14 15.04 25.81 39.98
N ALA A 15 15.62 26.33 38.89
CA ALA A 15 15.04 26.18 37.58
C ALA A 15 15.08 24.68 37.26
N GLY A 16 13.96 24.00 37.54
CA GLY A 16 13.75 22.61 37.18
C GLY A 16 13.99 22.43 35.69
N CYS A 17 14.83 21.44 35.37
CA CYS A 17 15.04 20.94 34.02
C CYS A 17 13.71 20.90 33.27
N GLY A 18 13.67 21.62 32.14
CA GLY A 18 12.68 21.36 31.12
C GLY A 18 12.67 19.85 30.88
N LYS A 19 11.48 19.25 30.95
CA LYS A 19 11.29 17.92 30.40
C LYS A 19 11.63 18.05 28.91
N ASP A 20 12.82 17.63 28.53
CA ASP A 20 13.03 17.09 27.21
C ASP A 20 11.95 16.03 27.04
N LYS A 21 10.93 16.33 26.24
CA LYS A 21 10.05 15.32 25.68
C LYS A 21 10.93 14.48 24.77
N GLN A 22 11.59 13.50 25.36
CA GLN A 22 11.86 12.25 24.67
C GLN A 22 10.51 11.82 24.10
N SER A 23 10.38 11.77 22.77
CA SER A 23 9.20 11.22 22.12
C SER A 23 9.10 9.77 22.56
N THR A 24 8.30 9.48 23.57
CA THR A 24 7.80 8.14 23.80
C THR A 24 6.95 7.83 22.58
N ASP A 25 7.51 7.03 21.68
CA ASP A 25 6.75 6.46 20.57
C ASP A 25 5.65 5.57 21.15
N GLU A 26 4.49 6.17 21.40
CA GLU A 26 3.38 5.52 22.07
C GLU A 26 2.76 4.46 21.17
N LEU A 27 2.61 3.27 21.74
CA LEU A 27 1.89 2.16 21.15
C LEU A 27 0.40 2.50 21.13
N VAL A 28 -0.19 2.61 19.95
CA VAL A 28 -1.60 2.99 19.81
C VAL A 28 -2.50 1.77 19.97
N THR A 29 -3.55 1.88 20.78
CA THR A 29 -4.54 0.80 20.92
C THR A 29 -5.79 1.09 20.07
N ILE A 30 -6.12 0.18 19.14
CA ILE A 30 -7.27 0.29 18.24
C ILE A 30 -8.33 -0.73 18.64
N ASN A 31 -9.49 -0.27 19.11
CA ASN A 31 -10.63 -1.17 19.31
C ASN A 31 -11.35 -1.42 17.99
N VAL A 32 -11.23 -2.61 17.40
CA VAL A 32 -11.79 -2.94 16.07
C VAL A 32 -13.30 -3.21 16.09
N SER A 33 -13.89 -3.38 17.28
CA SER A 33 -15.33 -3.61 17.48
C SER A 33 -16.08 -2.34 17.89
N LYS A 34 -15.36 -1.24 18.13
CA LYS A 34 -15.96 0.03 18.53
C LYS A 34 -16.48 0.78 17.30
N ASP A 35 -17.63 1.43 17.48
CA ASP A 35 -18.11 2.44 16.54
C ASP A 35 -17.47 3.79 16.85
N TYR A 36 -16.80 4.38 15.87
CA TYR A 36 -16.07 5.65 16.01
C TYR A 36 -16.82 6.78 15.31
N PRO A 37 -16.68 8.03 15.80
CA PRO A 37 -17.24 9.19 15.11
C PRO A 37 -16.66 9.33 13.70
N GLU A 38 -17.44 9.91 12.80
CA GLU A 38 -17.01 10.16 11.42
C GLU A 38 -16.14 11.41 11.33
N LYS A 39 -15.16 11.39 10.43
CA LYS A 39 -14.28 12.51 10.10
C LYS A 39 -14.08 12.58 8.59
N GLU A 40 -14.43 13.72 8.00
CA GLU A 40 -14.09 14.03 6.62
C GLU A 40 -12.66 14.58 6.56
N LEU A 41 -11.91 14.13 5.55
CA LEU A 41 -10.53 14.52 5.32
C LEU A 41 -10.36 14.99 3.88
N ILE A 42 -9.51 16.01 3.70
CA ILE A 42 -9.12 16.51 2.38
C ILE A 42 -7.78 15.88 2.01
N LEU A 43 -7.73 15.19 0.86
CA LEU A 43 -6.50 14.53 0.41
C LEU A 43 -5.34 15.52 0.29
N GLN A 44 -5.58 16.67 -0.33
CA GLN A 44 -4.57 17.71 -0.56
C GLN A 44 -4.06 18.38 0.71
N ASP A 45 -4.73 18.22 1.86
CA ASP A 45 -4.20 18.69 3.15
C ASP A 45 -3.12 17.72 3.68
N ILE A 46 -3.21 16.45 3.30
CA ILE A 46 -2.43 15.34 3.84
C ILE A 46 -1.30 14.90 2.90
N MET A 47 -1.57 14.88 1.60
CA MET A 47 -0.70 14.38 0.54
C MET A 47 -0.64 15.37 -0.63
N ASP A 48 0.40 15.25 -1.46
CA ASP A 48 0.45 15.91 -2.75
C ASP A 48 -0.20 15.03 -3.82
N VAL A 49 -0.83 15.65 -4.82
CA VAL A 49 -1.50 14.94 -5.92
C VAL A 49 -0.94 15.36 -7.28
N GLU A 50 -0.85 14.40 -8.17
CA GLU A 50 -0.38 14.61 -9.53
C GLU A 50 -1.22 13.80 -10.53
N TYR A 51 -1.65 14.43 -11.63
CA TYR A 51 -2.53 13.80 -12.62
C TYR A 51 -1.82 13.57 -13.94
N ILE A 52 -1.93 12.36 -14.46
CA ILE A 52 -1.25 11.90 -15.66
C ILE A 52 -2.29 11.24 -16.56
N ALA A 53 -2.62 11.90 -17.67
CA ALA A 53 -3.46 11.29 -18.70
C ALA A 53 -2.60 10.32 -19.50
N LEU A 54 -2.95 9.03 -19.46
CA LEU A 54 -2.25 8.02 -20.26
C LEU A 54 -2.62 8.20 -21.73
N GLU A 55 -1.63 8.19 -22.61
CA GLU A 55 -1.83 8.29 -24.05
C GLU A 55 -2.67 7.11 -24.55
N THR A 56 -3.62 7.42 -25.44
CA THR A 56 -4.49 6.42 -26.07
C THR A 56 -4.13 6.28 -27.52
N THR A 57 -3.84 5.04 -27.93
CA THR A 57 -3.70 4.63 -29.32
C THR A 57 -4.30 3.24 -29.47
N ASP A 58 -4.52 2.78 -30.70
CA ASP A 58 -5.05 1.44 -30.97
C ASP A 58 -4.19 0.32 -30.34
N GLU A 59 -2.88 0.55 -30.15
CA GLU A 59 -1.97 -0.42 -29.53
C GLU A 59 -1.92 -0.31 -27.99
N PHE A 60 -2.28 0.86 -27.45
CA PHE A 60 -2.22 1.22 -26.03
C PHE A 60 -3.62 1.53 -25.50
N ILE A 61 -4.43 0.48 -25.35
CA ILE A 61 -5.72 0.53 -24.65
C ILE A 61 -5.54 -0.17 -23.31
N THR A 62 -5.81 0.54 -22.22
CA THR A 62 -5.58 0.00 -20.87
C THR A 62 -6.65 0.40 -19.85
N HIS A 63 -6.86 -0.48 -18.86
CA HIS A 63 -7.66 -0.20 -17.67
C HIS A 63 -6.93 0.67 -16.63
N GLY A 64 -5.66 1.02 -16.84
CA GLY A 64 -4.95 1.92 -15.93
C GLY A 64 -4.63 1.30 -14.57
N ASN A 65 -4.52 -0.03 -14.46
CA ASN A 65 -4.10 -0.68 -13.21
C ASN A 65 -2.59 -0.49 -13.03
N VAL A 66 -2.21 0.47 -12.18
CA VAL A 66 -0.81 0.80 -11.91
C VAL A 66 -0.19 -0.27 -11.02
N MET A 67 0.88 -0.87 -11.54
CA MET A 67 1.64 -1.91 -10.85
C MET A 67 2.83 -1.31 -10.09
N ASP A 68 3.55 -0.40 -10.73
CA ASP A 68 4.67 0.32 -10.12
C ASP A 68 4.92 1.66 -10.83
N VAL A 69 5.58 2.59 -10.16
CA VAL A 69 5.91 3.92 -10.68
C VAL A 69 7.22 4.39 -10.07
N ASP A 70 8.12 4.92 -10.91
CA ASP A 70 9.37 5.51 -10.45
C ASP A 70 9.65 6.80 -11.27
N GLU A 71 10.87 7.30 -11.31
CA GLU A 71 11.21 8.63 -11.84
C GLU A 71 10.80 8.84 -13.30
N LYS A 72 10.94 7.80 -14.14
CA LYS A 72 10.77 7.88 -15.60
C LYS A 72 9.56 7.15 -16.12
N PHE A 73 9.11 6.11 -15.45
CA PHE A 73 8.12 5.19 -15.98
C PHE A 73 6.94 4.95 -15.04
N ILE A 74 5.78 4.73 -15.65
CA ILE A 74 4.59 4.16 -15.01
C ILE A 74 4.37 2.80 -15.65
N ILE A 75 4.31 1.76 -14.81
CA ILE A 75 4.04 0.39 -15.25
C ILE A 75 2.58 0.08 -14.98
N VAL A 76 1.87 -0.28 -16.04
CA VAL A 76 0.43 -0.53 -16.02
C VAL A 76 0.14 -1.90 -16.60
N LYS A 77 -0.87 -2.59 -16.05
CA LYS A 77 -1.46 -3.78 -16.68
C LYS A 77 -2.97 -3.62 -16.85
N ASN A 78 -3.57 -4.56 -17.55
CA ASN A 78 -5.03 -4.69 -17.57
C ASN A 78 -5.52 -5.63 -16.47
N ASN A 79 -6.76 -5.41 -16.03
CA ASN A 79 -7.45 -6.31 -15.10
C ASN A 79 -7.81 -7.66 -15.75
N THR A 80 -7.78 -7.74 -17.09
CA THR A 80 -7.90 -8.97 -17.86
C THR A 80 -6.55 -9.69 -17.91
N ASN A 81 -6.57 -11.02 -18.06
CA ASN A 81 -5.34 -11.79 -18.26
C ASN A 81 -4.88 -11.78 -19.73
N ASP A 82 -4.75 -10.59 -20.32
CA ASP A 82 -4.26 -10.42 -21.69
C ASP A 82 -2.72 -10.51 -21.79
N GLY A 83 -2.05 -10.50 -20.63
CA GLY A 83 -0.59 -10.57 -20.50
C GLY A 83 0.15 -9.30 -20.90
N ASN A 84 -0.55 -8.20 -21.14
CA ASN A 84 0.07 -6.93 -21.53
C ASN A 84 0.65 -6.20 -20.33
N ILE A 85 1.89 -5.74 -20.49
CA ILE A 85 2.57 -4.78 -19.61
C ILE A 85 2.76 -3.51 -20.43
N PHE A 86 2.18 -2.40 -19.99
CA PHE A 86 2.31 -1.10 -20.63
C PHE A 86 3.29 -0.24 -19.83
N ILE A 87 4.22 0.38 -20.54
CA ILE A 87 5.20 1.33 -20.01
C ILE A 87 4.86 2.70 -20.59
N PHE A 88 4.58 3.65 -19.70
CA PHE A 88 4.32 5.04 -20.05
C PHE A 88 5.39 5.97 -19.48
N ASP A 89 5.64 7.07 -20.18
CA ASP A 89 6.47 8.15 -19.67
C ASP A 89 5.80 8.79 -18.45
N ARG A 90 6.53 8.84 -17.35
CA ARG A 90 6.03 9.34 -16.06
C ARG A 90 5.63 10.81 -16.11
N LYS A 91 6.29 11.66 -16.88
CA LYS A 91 6.01 13.11 -16.85
C LYS A 91 4.87 13.50 -17.78
N THR A 92 4.75 12.81 -18.91
CA THR A 92 3.87 13.19 -20.01
C THR A 92 2.69 12.25 -20.20
N GLY A 93 2.77 11.01 -19.67
CA GLY A 93 1.79 9.97 -19.91
C GLY A 93 1.88 9.33 -21.29
N LYS A 94 2.91 9.66 -22.09
CA LYS A 94 3.09 9.10 -23.44
C LYS A 94 3.37 7.60 -23.39
N ALA A 95 2.80 6.87 -24.33
CA ALA A 95 3.07 5.46 -24.55
C ALA A 95 4.52 5.28 -25.00
N ILE A 96 5.26 4.42 -24.29
CA ILE A 96 6.65 4.09 -24.64
C ILE A 96 6.73 2.70 -25.21
N ARG A 97 6.23 1.70 -24.47
CA ARG A 97 6.34 0.30 -24.86
C ARG A 97 5.21 -0.54 -24.31
N LYS A 98 4.87 -1.58 -25.05
CA LYS A 98 3.99 -2.67 -24.65
C LYS A 98 4.77 -3.98 -24.74
N ILE A 99 4.83 -4.72 -23.64
CA ILE A 99 5.47 -6.03 -23.55
C ILE A 99 4.37 -7.08 -23.36
N ASN A 100 4.48 -8.21 -24.05
CA ASN A 100 3.62 -9.35 -23.84
C ASN A 100 4.42 -10.65 -24.00
N ARG A 101 4.49 -11.43 -22.92
CA ARG A 101 5.10 -12.77 -22.88
C ARG A 101 4.09 -13.80 -22.35
N LEU A 102 2.80 -13.63 -22.66
CA LEU A 102 1.76 -14.55 -22.24
C LEU A 102 1.97 -15.94 -22.87
N GLY A 103 2.17 -16.95 -22.03
CA GLY A 103 2.39 -18.32 -22.49
C GLY A 103 2.86 -19.24 -21.36
N GLN A 104 3.38 -20.40 -21.73
CA GLN A 104 3.81 -21.46 -20.79
C GLN A 104 5.29 -21.82 -20.95
N GLY A 105 6.00 -21.14 -21.86
CA GLY A 105 7.42 -21.28 -22.07
C GLY A 105 8.26 -20.84 -20.86
N VAL A 106 9.54 -21.21 -20.87
CA VAL A 106 10.48 -20.91 -19.78
C VAL A 106 10.63 -19.39 -19.57
N GLU A 107 10.64 -18.63 -20.66
CA GLU A 107 10.76 -17.17 -20.70
C GLU A 107 9.41 -16.44 -20.70
N GLU A 108 8.30 -17.17 -20.58
CA GLU A 108 6.93 -16.66 -20.62
C GLU A 108 6.28 -16.69 -19.23
N TYR A 109 5.12 -16.02 -19.12
CA TYR A 109 4.26 -16.06 -17.95
C TYR A 109 2.83 -16.49 -18.34
N PRO A 110 2.16 -17.34 -17.56
CA PRO A 110 0.79 -17.79 -17.82
C PRO A 110 -0.25 -16.73 -17.44
N GLY A 111 0.17 -15.72 -16.67
CA GLY A 111 -0.60 -14.59 -16.23
C GLY A 111 0.23 -13.74 -15.28
N ILE A 112 -0.23 -12.53 -14.97
CA ILE A 112 0.54 -11.56 -14.18
C ILE A 112 -0.18 -11.30 -12.86
N ALA A 113 0.45 -11.68 -11.74
CA ALA A 113 0.00 -11.30 -10.41
C ALA A 113 0.49 -9.89 -10.06
N GLY A 114 1.80 -9.68 -10.11
CA GLY A 114 2.49 -8.44 -9.74
C GLY A 114 3.53 -8.02 -10.77
N ILE A 115 3.89 -6.74 -10.81
CA ILE A 115 5.06 -6.23 -11.55
C ILE A 115 5.75 -5.23 -10.65
N THR A 116 7.05 -5.41 -10.43
CA THR A 116 7.90 -4.48 -9.69
C THR A 116 8.95 -3.91 -10.63
N LEU A 117 9.17 -2.61 -10.57
CA LEU A 117 10.11 -1.86 -11.39
C LEU A 117 11.41 -1.60 -10.63
N ASP A 118 12.53 -1.84 -11.30
CA ASP A 118 13.85 -1.34 -10.92
C ASP A 118 14.40 -0.53 -12.09
N GLU A 119 14.16 0.78 -12.07
CA GLU A 119 14.61 1.68 -13.14
C GLU A 119 16.12 1.79 -13.22
N GLU A 120 16.82 1.74 -12.09
CA GLU A 120 18.28 1.88 -12.03
C GLU A 120 18.98 0.73 -12.78
N ASN A 121 18.45 -0.48 -12.65
CA ASN A 121 19.02 -1.68 -13.27
C ASN A 121 18.34 -2.08 -14.59
N ASN A 122 17.37 -1.29 -15.07
CA ASN A 122 16.57 -1.59 -16.26
C ASN A 122 15.92 -2.99 -16.15
N GLU A 123 15.20 -3.26 -15.05
CA GLU A 123 14.57 -4.56 -14.79
C GLU A 123 13.09 -4.45 -14.40
N LEU A 124 12.31 -5.42 -14.88
CA LEU A 124 10.92 -5.68 -14.51
C LEU A 124 10.82 -7.06 -13.87
N PHE A 125 10.42 -7.10 -12.61
CA PHE A 125 10.15 -8.34 -11.88
C PHE A 125 8.67 -8.68 -11.99
N VAL A 126 8.34 -9.58 -12.91
CA VAL A 126 6.98 -10.05 -13.14
C VAL A 126 6.71 -11.24 -12.23
N THR A 127 5.84 -11.05 -11.25
CA THR A 127 5.42 -12.09 -10.31
C THR A 127 4.23 -12.84 -10.88
N HIS A 128 4.32 -14.17 -10.92
CA HIS A 128 3.27 -15.05 -11.39
C HIS A 128 3.36 -16.42 -10.73
N THR A 129 2.49 -17.36 -11.09
CA THR A 129 2.30 -18.62 -10.36
C THR A 129 3.62 -19.38 -10.17
N GLY A 130 4.12 -19.39 -8.93
CA GLY A 130 5.28 -20.17 -8.51
C GLY A 130 6.65 -19.56 -8.81
N LYS A 131 6.74 -18.43 -9.52
CA LYS A 131 8.03 -17.81 -9.86
C LYS A 131 7.95 -16.30 -10.10
N ILE A 132 9.11 -15.65 -10.02
CA ILE A 132 9.33 -14.29 -10.51
C ILE A 132 10.18 -14.39 -11.77
N SER A 133 9.66 -13.90 -12.89
CA SER A 133 10.41 -13.73 -14.14
C SER A 133 10.94 -12.30 -14.22
N VAL A 134 12.21 -12.15 -14.60
CA VAL A 134 12.87 -10.85 -14.75
C VAL A 134 13.09 -10.57 -16.23
N TYR A 135 12.57 -9.44 -16.68
CA TYR A 135 12.77 -8.89 -18.02
C TYR A 135 13.51 -7.57 -17.92
N ASP A 136 14.10 -7.10 -19.01
CA ASP A 136 14.43 -5.68 -19.14
C ASP A 136 13.22 -4.84 -19.60
N LEU A 137 13.39 -3.51 -19.70
CA LEU A 137 12.33 -2.62 -20.18
C LEU A 137 12.10 -2.70 -21.70
N ASP A 138 12.90 -3.47 -22.44
CA ASP A 138 12.62 -3.81 -23.85
C ASP A 138 11.77 -5.08 -23.95
N GLY A 139 11.63 -5.82 -22.85
CA GLY A 139 10.84 -7.03 -22.72
C GLY A 139 11.63 -8.30 -22.98
N ASP A 140 12.97 -8.22 -23.02
CA ASP A 140 13.84 -9.38 -23.16
C ASP A 140 14.04 -10.09 -21.83
N PHE A 141 13.93 -11.42 -21.85
CA PHE A 141 14.06 -12.23 -20.66
C PHE A 141 15.51 -12.24 -20.17
N LYS A 142 15.70 -12.02 -18.88
CA LYS A 142 17.02 -12.07 -18.23
C LYS A 142 17.20 -13.35 -17.43
N ARG A 143 16.25 -13.64 -16.54
CA ARG A 143 16.30 -14.77 -15.59
C ARG A 143 14.95 -14.99 -14.93
N SER A 144 14.82 -16.09 -14.20
CA SER A 144 13.69 -16.33 -13.30
C SER A 144 14.13 -17.10 -12.08
N PHE A 145 13.42 -16.90 -10.97
CA PHE A 145 13.62 -17.66 -9.75
C PHE A 145 12.29 -18.09 -9.16
N ASN A 146 12.27 -19.29 -8.58
CA ASN A 146 11.07 -19.87 -7.99
C ASN A 146 10.75 -19.18 -6.66
N PHE A 147 9.47 -19.26 -6.28
CA PHE A 147 9.09 -18.95 -4.91
C PHE A 147 9.78 -19.90 -3.92
N LEU A 148 9.76 -19.51 -2.64
CA LEU A 148 10.33 -20.27 -1.55
C LEU A 148 9.81 -21.71 -1.51
N ASP A 149 8.50 -21.90 -1.68
CA ASP A 149 7.83 -23.19 -1.68
C ASP A 149 6.73 -23.27 -2.76
N PRO A 150 6.30 -24.48 -3.18
CA PRO A 150 5.21 -24.64 -4.16
C PRO A 150 3.86 -24.04 -3.75
N GLU A 151 3.58 -23.95 -2.45
CA GLU A 151 2.36 -23.33 -1.92
C GLU A 151 2.51 -21.84 -1.61
N SER A 152 3.68 -21.25 -1.85
CA SER A 152 3.91 -19.82 -1.63
C SER A 152 3.09 -18.99 -2.60
N ASP A 153 2.65 -17.82 -2.13
CA ASP A 153 1.90 -16.88 -2.97
C ASP A 153 2.29 -15.44 -2.63
N TYR A 154 2.99 -14.81 -3.57
CA TYR A 154 3.52 -13.46 -3.46
C TYR A 154 2.55 -12.48 -4.12
N LEU A 155 1.50 -12.10 -3.37
CA LEU A 155 0.46 -11.19 -3.86
C LEU A 155 1.01 -9.81 -4.27
N LYS A 156 2.00 -9.30 -3.53
CA LYS A 156 2.64 -8.03 -3.81
C LYS A 156 4.12 -8.07 -3.46
N VAL A 157 4.94 -7.75 -4.43
CA VAL A 157 6.39 -7.64 -4.32
C VAL A 157 6.78 -6.18 -4.51
N PHE A 158 7.67 -5.69 -3.66
CA PHE A 158 8.16 -4.32 -3.70
C PHE A 158 9.66 -4.30 -3.93
N ASN A 159 10.14 -3.24 -4.56
CA ASN A 159 11.55 -2.91 -4.63
C ASN A 159 11.99 -2.44 -3.22
N TYR A 160 12.85 -3.21 -2.55
CA TYR A 160 13.20 -2.96 -1.14
C TYR A 160 14.39 -2.03 -1.00
N ASP A 161 15.47 -2.39 -1.68
CA ASP A 161 16.71 -1.63 -1.78
C ASP A 161 17.36 -1.92 -3.13
N LYS A 162 18.60 -1.47 -3.33
CA LYS A 162 19.35 -1.70 -4.57
C LYS A 162 19.39 -3.17 -4.99
N ASP A 163 19.61 -4.09 -4.04
CA ASP A 163 19.93 -5.49 -4.31
C ASP A 163 18.77 -6.45 -4.02
N ASN A 164 17.73 -5.99 -3.32
CA ASN A 164 16.70 -6.85 -2.75
C ASN A 164 15.27 -6.40 -3.03
N LEU A 165 14.35 -7.36 -2.99
CA LEU A 165 12.90 -7.20 -3.00
C LEU A 165 12.33 -7.54 -1.61
N ILE A 166 11.15 -7.00 -1.29
CA ILE A 166 10.38 -7.39 -0.11
C ILE A 166 8.98 -7.87 -0.51
N THR A 167 8.52 -8.96 0.09
CA THR A 167 7.19 -9.52 -0.14
C THR A 167 6.65 -10.22 1.10
N TYR A 168 5.34 -10.44 1.15
CA TYR A 168 4.72 -11.33 2.11
C TYR A 168 4.32 -12.64 1.44
N ASP A 169 4.81 -13.75 1.99
CA ASP A 169 4.42 -15.08 1.58
C ASP A 169 3.07 -15.45 2.18
N ASN A 170 2.02 -15.41 1.36
CA ASN A 170 0.65 -15.80 1.73
C ASN A 170 0.46 -17.32 1.67
N LYS A 171 1.50 -18.09 2.01
CA LYS A 171 1.54 -19.54 1.90
C LYS A 171 0.24 -20.19 2.39
N GLY A 172 -0.49 -20.83 1.47
CA GLY A 172 -1.74 -21.52 1.75
C GLY A 172 -2.87 -20.64 2.32
N TYR A 173 -2.80 -19.31 2.27
CA TYR A 173 -3.81 -18.36 2.79
C TYR A 173 -4.22 -18.61 4.25
N GLY A 174 -3.31 -19.13 5.07
CA GLY A 174 -3.63 -19.49 6.45
C GLY A 174 -4.44 -20.78 6.62
N MET A 175 -4.66 -21.55 5.55
CA MET A 175 -5.46 -22.77 5.57
C MET A 175 -4.69 -24.02 6.04
N VAL A 176 -3.36 -23.94 6.18
CA VAL A 176 -2.50 -25.07 6.55
C VAL A 176 -1.78 -24.75 7.86
N ALA A 177 -2.17 -25.41 8.96
CA ALA A 177 -1.79 -25.03 10.33
C ALA A 177 -0.27 -24.98 10.62
N ASP A 178 0.55 -25.73 9.88
CA ASP A 178 2.00 -25.79 10.06
C ASP A 178 2.77 -24.82 9.14
N GLN A 179 2.08 -24.02 8.32
CA GLN A 179 2.71 -23.11 7.37
C GLN A 179 2.74 -21.69 7.93
N GLN A 180 3.81 -21.32 8.63
CA GLN A 180 3.96 -19.93 9.06
C GLN A 180 4.22 -19.00 7.86
N PRO A 181 3.47 -17.88 7.74
CA PRO A 181 3.76 -16.89 6.72
C PRO A 181 4.97 -16.05 7.13
N TYR A 182 5.70 -15.56 6.13
CA TYR A 182 6.90 -14.75 6.32
C TYR A 182 6.80 -13.46 5.52
N HIS A 183 7.34 -12.39 6.08
CA HIS A 183 7.87 -11.31 5.27
C HIS A 183 9.27 -11.73 4.80
N LEU A 184 9.50 -11.71 3.49
CA LEU A 184 10.73 -12.18 2.86
C LEU A 184 11.49 -11.00 2.28
N ILE A 185 12.79 -10.95 2.57
CA ILE A 185 13.76 -10.17 1.80
C ILE A 185 14.44 -11.11 0.82
N ILE A 186 14.33 -10.81 -0.47
CA ILE A 186 14.71 -11.70 -1.58
C ILE A 186 15.75 -10.99 -2.45
N SER A 187 16.87 -11.65 -2.72
CA SER A 187 17.89 -11.17 -3.65
C SER A 187 17.30 -10.98 -5.06
N LYS A 188 17.48 -9.79 -5.64
CA LYS A 188 17.13 -9.53 -7.04
C LYS A 188 17.97 -10.36 -8.02
N TYR A 189 19.19 -10.74 -7.63
CA TYR A 189 20.13 -11.43 -8.52
C TYR A 189 19.68 -12.86 -8.83
N ASP A 190 19.33 -13.65 -7.82
CA ASP A 190 19.07 -15.08 -7.95
C ASP A 190 17.82 -15.57 -7.22
N GLY A 191 17.08 -14.69 -6.55
CA GLY A 191 15.91 -15.06 -5.77
C GLY A 191 16.23 -15.72 -4.42
N SER A 192 17.50 -15.72 -3.99
CA SER A 192 17.86 -16.27 -2.69
C SER A 192 17.20 -15.48 -1.55
N ILE A 193 16.74 -16.20 -0.51
CA ILE A 193 16.14 -15.56 0.66
C ILE A 193 17.27 -15.01 1.55
N ILE A 194 17.37 -13.69 1.60
CA ILE A 194 18.32 -12.98 2.47
C ILE A 194 17.82 -12.99 3.91
N GLN A 195 16.51 -12.80 4.10
CA GLN A 195 15.92 -12.76 5.43
C GLN A 195 14.48 -13.26 5.43
N LYS A 196 14.14 -14.02 6.48
CA LYS A 196 12.76 -14.36 6.85
C LYS A 196 12.40 -13.57 8.10
N ILE A 197 11.39 -12.71 8.01
CA ILE A 197 10.90 -11.88 9.11
C ILE A 197 9.54 -12.45 9.53
N THR A 198 9.46 -12.89 10.78
CA THR A 198 8.26 -13.46 11.37
C THR A 198 7.61 -12.44 12.30
N ILE A 199 6.32 -12.21 12.12
CA ILE A 199 5.50 -11.46 13.06
C ILE A 199 4.87 -12.43 14.06
N PRO A 200 5.05 -12.23 15.38
CA PRO A 200 4.52 -13.15 16.39
C PRO A 200 3.01 -13.35 16.31
N SER A 201 2.58 -14.60 16.42
CA SER A 201 1.18 -15.02 16.54
C SER A 201 1.06 -16.24 17.48
N LYS A 202 -0.11 -16.42 18.08
CA LYS A 202 -0.42 -17.55 18.98
C LYS A 202 -0.77 -18.81 18.19
N GLU A 203 -1.63 -18.65 17.20
CA GLU A 203 -2.07 -19.69 16.24
C GLU A 203 -2.36 -19.00 14.90
N GLN A 204 -2.40 -19.78 13.82
CA GLN A 204 -2.65 -19.26 12.48
C GLN A 204 -4.13 -18.97 12.25
N LYS A 205 -4.42 -17.79 11.72
CA LYS A 205 -5.74 -17.36 11.27
C LYS A 205 -5.77 -17.27 9.75
N THR A 206 -6.96 -17.50 9.20
CA THR A 206 -7.24 -17.38 7.77
C THR A 206 -8.35 -16.37 7.52
N LEU A 207 -8.20 -15.55 6.48
CA LEU A 207 -9.24 -14.65 5.98
C LEU A 207 -10.00 -15.30 4.80
N VAL A 208 -10.13 -16.63 4.79
CA VAL A 208 -11.03 -17.31 3.85
C VAL A 208 -12.45 -17.31 4.43
N ILE A 209 -13.41 -16.78 3.66
CA ILE A 209 -14.83 -16.75 4.01
C ILE A 209 -15.53 -17.85 3.22
N PHE A 210 -16.26 -18.71 3.93
CA PHE A 210 -17.06 -19.77 3.34
C PHE A 210 -18.51 -19.27 3.21
N GLY A 211 -19.00 -19.18 1.97
CA GLY A 211 -20.39 -18.87 1.66
C GLY A 211 -21.28 -20.12 1.64
N ASP A 212 -22.54 -19.91 1.27
CA ASP A 212 -23.49 -21.00 1.04
C ASP A 212 -22.94 -21.94 -0.08
N ASN A 213 -23.07 -23.28 0.10
CA ASN A 213 -22.59 -24.32 -0.83
C ASN A 213 -21.05 -24.38 -1.00
N ASP A 214 -20.27 -24.19 0.07
CA ASP A 214 -18.80 -24.30 0.07
C ASP A 214 -18.06 -23.35 -0.88
N GLN A 215 -18.73 -22.28 -1.36
CA GLN A 215 -18.06 -21.23 -2.12
C GLN A 215 -17.05 -20.51 -1.24
N LYS A 216 -15.80 -20.43 -1.70
CA LYS A 216 -14.72 -19.73 -1.00
C LYS A 216 -14.58 -18.32 -1.55
N VAL A 217 -14.66 -17.32 -0.67
CA VAL A 217 -14.32 -15.93 -0.96
C VAL A 217 -13.03 -15.60 -0.23
N ILE A 218 -12.02 -15.18 -0.98
CA ILE A 218 -10.73 -14.74 -0.44
C ILE A 218 -10.63 -13.24 -0.70
N PRO A 219 -10.81 -12.40 0.34
CA PRO A 219 -10.63 -10.96 0.22
C PRO A 219 -9.16 -10.66 -0.10
N THR A 220 -8.91 -9.75 -1.05
CA THR A 220 -7.56 -9.26 -1.30
C THR A 220 -7.09 -8.38 -0.13
N PHE A 221 -5.91 -8.71 0.39
CA PHE A 221 -5.22 -7.91 1.39
C PHE A 221 -3.72 -7.88 1.10
N PHE A 222 -3.07 -6.83 1.58
CA PHE A 222 -1.62 -6.69 1.55
C PHE A 222 -1.13 -6.66 2.99
N ALA A 223 -0.21 -7.56 3.33
CA ALA A 223 0.38 -7.64 4.66
C ALA A 223 1.66 -6.80 4.77
N THR A 224 2.22 -6.37 3.63
CA THR A 224 3.37 -5.45 3.53
C THR A 224 2.88 -4.16 2.89
N THR A 225 3.13 -3.03 3.54
CA THR A 225 2.81 -1.69 3.05
C THR A 225 4.09 -0.86 3.07
N ALA A 226 4.40 -0.17 1.98
CA ALA A 226 5.49 0.81 1.94
C ALA A 226 4.99 2.15 2.52
N THR A 227 5.79 2.79 3.37
CA THR A 227 5.58 4.18 3.84
C THR A 227 6.72 5.06 3.34
N SER A 228 6.69 6.37 3.61
CA SER A 228 7.76 7.28 3.19
C SER A 228 9.15 6.92 3.70
N ASP A 229 9.23 6.26 4.86
CA ASP A 229 10.47 6.04 5.62
C ASP A 229 10.66 4.61 6.11
N ASN A 230 9.61 3.79 6.11
CA ASN A 230 9.59 2.45 6.69
C ASN A 230 8.68 1.51 5.89
N TRP A 231 8.62 0.27 6.36
CA TRP A 231 7.66 -0.74 5.93
C TRP A 231 6.71 -1.05 7.07
N ILE A 232 5.44 -1.27 6.79
CA ILE A 232 4.50 -1.84 7.75
C ILE A 232 4.36 -3.33 7.46
N LEU A 233 4.71 -4.14 8.45
CA LEU A 233 4.65 -5.59 8.39
C LEU A 233 3.50 -6.10 9.27
N MET A 234 2.58 -6.79 8.65
CA MET A 234 1.38 -7.33 9.28
C MET A 234 1.35 -8.84 9.18
N ASN A 235 0.61 -9.47 10.09
CA ASN A 235 0.24 -10.87 10.00
C ASN A 235 -1.23 -10.95 10.43
N LEU A 236 -2.06 -11.61 9.63
CA LEU A 236 -3.50 -11.81 9.89
C LEU A 236 -3.77 -12.35 11.30
N SER A 237 -2.82 -13.12 11.81
CA SER A 237 -2.88 -13.81 13.08
C SER A 237 -2.36 -12.97 14.24
N SER A 238 -1.81 -11.78 14.03
CA SER A 238 -1.26 -10.97 15.12
C SER A 238 -2.27 -9.96 15.64
N ASP A 239 -2.21 -9.69 16.95
CA ASP A 239 -2.91 -8.55 17.56
C ASP A 239 -2.06 -7.26 17.50
N THR A 240 -0.84 -7.34 16.99
CA THR A 240 0.11 -6.21 16.94
C THR A 240 0.60 -6.02 15.52
N LEU A 241 0.67 -4.76 15.09
CA LEU A 241 1.20 -4.36 13.79
C LEU A 241 2.54 -3.67 14.03
N TYR A 242 3.49 -3.92 13.12
CA TYR A 242 4.89 -3.55 13.30
C TYR A 242 5.36 -2.64 12.17
N SER A 243 6.12 -1.61 12.54
CA SER A 243 6.97 -0.87 11.61
C SER A 243 8.31 -1.60 11.49
N TYR A 244 8.85 -1.67 10.28
CA TYR A 244 10.13 -2.26 9.95
C TYR A 244 10.95 -1.24 9.18
N SER A 245 12.06 -0.80 9.77
CA SER A 245 12.92 0.20 9.16
C SER A 245 13.86 -0.44 8.13
N PRO A 246 14.35 0.35 7.16
CA PRO A 246 15.30 -0.14 6.16
C PRO A 246 16.61 -0.72 6.73
N ASN A 247 16.99 -0.37 7.96
CA ASN A 247 18.16 -0.94 8.65
C ASN A 247 17.85 -2.23 9.43
N GLY A 248 16.65 -2.80 9.28
CA GLY A 248 16.27 -4.07 9.86
C GLY A 248 15.67 -4.01 11.28
N HIS A 249 15.44 -2.82 11.84
CA HIS A 249 14.78 -2.72 13.14
C HIS A 249 13.27 -2.89 13.02
N ILE A 250 12.72 -3.78 13.85
CA ILE A 250 11.29 -4.01 13.96
C ILE A 250 10.75 -3.40 15.26
N LYS A 251 9.60 -2.74 15.18
CA LYS A 251 8.99 -2.06 16.32
C LYS A 251 7.46 -2.14 16.28
N PRO A 252 6.79 -2.52 17.37
CA PRO A 252 5.34 -2.46 17.44
C PRO A 252 4.86 -1.00 17.53
N PHE A 253 3.78 -0.65 16.83
CA PHE A 253 3.22 0.71 16.89
C PHE A 253 1.69 0.75 16.98
N ILE A 254 1.00 -0.33 16.62
CA ILE A 254 -0.44 -0.51 16.84
C ILE A 254 -0.70 -1.86 17.51
N VAL A 255 -1.56 -1.87 18.53
CA VAL A 255 -2.17 -3.08 19.11
C VAL A 255 -3.68 -3.00 18.92
N ARG A 256 -4.30 -4.08 18.47
CA ARG A 256 -5.75 -4.15 18.36
C ARG A 256 -6.41 -4.75 19.61
N THR A 257 -7.63 -4.31 19.88
CA THR A 257 -8.52 -4.89 20.89
C THR A 257 -9.92 -5.09 20.30
N PRO A 258 -10.69 -6.10 20.72
CA PRO A 258 -10.24 -7.28 21.45
C PRO A 258 -9.23 -8.09 20.61
N SER A 259 -8.56 -9.07 21.24
CA SER A 259 -7.69 -10.01 20.52
C SER A 259 -8.48 -10.82 19.49
N ILE A 260 -7.94 -11.15 18.29
CA ILE A 260 -8.67 -12.06 17.35
C ILE A 260 -9.07 -13.35 18.04
N TYR A 261 -8.20 -13.85 18.91
CA TYR A 261 -8.36 -15.15 19.54
C TYR A 261 -9.53 -15.20 20.51
N SER A 262 -10.12 -14.04 20.82
CA SER A 262 -11.29 -13.91 21.68
C SER A 262 -12.58 -13.56 20.93
N MET A 263 -12.54 -13.42 19.60
CA MET A 263 -13.70 -12.99 18.81
C MET A 263 -14.48 -14.19 18.26
N ASP A 264 -15.80 -14.13 18.33
CA ASP A 264 -16.69 -15.09 17.66
C ASP A 264 -16.66 -14.91 16.14
N THR A 265 -16.80 -13.65 15.69
CA THR A 265 -16.56 -13.25 14.30
C THR A 265 -15.29 -12.42 14.23
N GLU A 266 -14.27 -12.96 13.56
CA GLU A 266 -12.96 -12.33 13.47
C GLU A 266 -13.03 -11.02 12.66
N ILE A 267 -12.47 -9.93 13.20
CA ILE A 267 -12.25 -8.67 12.48
C ILE A 267 -10.74 -8.49 12.28
N PHE A 268 -10.30 -8.50 11.03
CA PHE A 268 -8.91 -8.27 10.64
C PHE A 268 -8.64 -6.78 10.53
N LEU A 269 -7.46 -6.34 10.95
CA LEU A 269 -7.00 -4.95 10.88
C LEU A 269 -5.80 -4.85 9.96
N PHE A 270 -5.89 -3.96 8.97
CA PHE A 270 -4.82 -3.66 8.03
C PHE A 270 -4.46 -2.18 8.09
N VAL A 271 -3.19 -1.85 7.90
CA VAL A 271 -2.72 -0.48 7.68
C VAL A 271 -2.63 -0.25 6.18
N GLU A 272 -3.34 0.77 5.72
CA GLU A 272 -3.39 1.16 4.31
C GLU A 272 -2.34 2.24 4.00
N GLU A 273 -2.12 3.17 4.93
CA GLU A 273 -1.18 4.29 4.74
C GLU A 273 -0.75 4.88 6.10
N VAL A 274 0.48 5.39 6.19
CA VAL A 274 1.02 6.08 7.35
C VAL A 274 1.65 7.39 6.93
N THR A 275 1.20 8.48 7.56
CA THR A 275 1.76 9.81 7.38
C THR A 275 2.35 10.35 8.68
N SER A 276 2.96 11.53 8.63
CA SER A 276 3.45 12.23 9.81
C SER A 276 2.37 12.42 10.88
N ARG A 277 1.11 12.65 10.47
CA ARG A 277 -0.04 12.88 11.38
C ARG A 277 -1.00 11.71 11.52
N TYR A 278 -1.21 10.91 10.49
CA TYR A 278 -2.30 9.94 10.45
C TYR A 278 -1.83 8.51 10.26
N TYR A 279 -2.50 7.55 10.91
CA TYR A 279 -2.46 6.13 10.55
C TYR A 279 -3.80 5.76 9.92
N PHE A 280 -3.79 5.46 8.62
CA PHE A 280 -4.97 4.98 7.88
C PHE A 280 -5.04 3.47 7.93
N MET A 281 -6.21 2.97 8.30
CA MET A 281 -6.45 1.56 8.55
C MET A 281 -7.77 1.12 7.93
N ARG A 282 -7.83 -0.17 7.64
CA ARG A 282 -9.04 -0.85 7.16
C ARG A 282 -9.31 -2.08 8.03
N THR A 283 -10.55 -2.20 8.49
CA THR A 283 -11.03 -3.42 9.11
C THR A 283 -11.78 -4.27 8.10
N VAL A 284 -11.62 -5.59 8.17
CA VAL A 284 -12.36 -6.56 7.36
C VAL A 284 -12.98 -7.58 8.29
N GLU A 285 -14.32 -7.63 8.32
CA GLU A 285 -15.03 -8.62 9.12
C GLU A 285 -15.14 -9.93 8.34
N LYS A 286 -14.81 -11.07 8.98
CA LYS A 286 -14.81 -12.39 8.35
C LYS A 286 -16.23 -12.97 8.21
N LYS A 287 -17.09 -12.25 7.51
CA LYS A 287 -18.43 -12.69 7.16
C LYS A 287 -18.85 -12.10 5.82
N LEU A 288 -19.81 -12.76 5.19
CA LEU A 288 -20.51 -12.20 4.05
C LEU A 288 -21.83 -11.58 4.54
N ASP A 289 -22.07 -10.31 4.24
CA ASP A 289 -23.36 -9.70 4.53
C ASP A 289 -24.45 -10.38 3.70
N ILE A 290 -25.50 -10.85 4.36
CA ILE A 290 -26.54 -11.69 3.74
C ILE A 290 -27.30 -10.91 2.66
N LYS A 291 -27.51 -9.61 2.85
CA LYS A 291 -28.33 -8.76 1.96
C LYS A 291 -27.55 -8.31 0.74
N THR A 292 -26.34 -7.81 0.95
CA THR A 292 -25.51 -7.19 -0.08
C THR A 292 -24.57 -8.19 -0.74
N ARG A 293 -24.36 -9.36 -0.13
CA ARG A 293 -23.32 -10.33 -0.49
C ARG A 293 -21.93 -9.70 -0.56
N LYS A 294 -21.69 -8.65 0.24
CA LYS A 294 -20.40 -7.96 0.38
C LYS A 294 -19.76 -8.28 1.71
N ILE A 295 -18.44 -8.16 1.77
CA ILE A 295 -17.69 -8.30 3.01
C ILE A 295 -17.76 -6.96 3.75
N PRO A 296 -18.16 -6.93 5.04
CA PRO A 296 -18.18 -5.69 5.81
C PRO A 296 -16.77 -5.13 6.01
N VAL A 297 -16.61 -3.85 5.67
CA VAL A 297 -15.36 -3.11 5.75
C VAL A 297 -15.60 -1.79 6.48
N SER A 298 -14.71 -1.44 7.41
CA SER A 298 -14.65 -0.10 7.99
C SER A 298 -13.29 0.53 7.74
N ARG A 299 -13.27 1.85 7.61
CA ARG A 299 -12.06 2.65 7.36
C ARG A 299 -11.82 3.54 8.54
N LEU A 300 -10.72 3.30 9.24
CA LEU A 300 -10.36 3.97 10.48
C LEU A 300 -9.12 4.83 10.25
N VAL A 301 -9.11 6.00 10.87
CA VAL A 301 -7.92 6.85 10.92
C VAL A 301 -7.62 7.17 12.37
N TYR A 302 -6.38 6.95 12.78
CA TYR A 302 -5.87 7.51 14.03
C TYR A 302 -5.17 8.83 13.73
N ASP A 303 -5.61 9.89 14.38
CA ASP A 303 -5.00 11.22 14.30
C ASP A 303 -4.07 11.42 15.50
N LYS A 304 -2.76 11.42 15.24
CA LYS A 304 -1.72 11.56 16.29
C LYS A 304 -1.80 12.89 17.02
N GLN A 305 -2.32 13.94 16.39
CA GLN A 305 -2.40 15.26 17.02
C GLN A 305 -3.61 15.37 17.96
N GLU A 306 -4.71 14.73 17.59
CA GLU A 306 -5.94 14.69 18.39
C GLU A 306 -5.97 13.51 19.37
N ASP A 307 -5.00 12.60 19.26
CA ASP A 307 -4.95 11.31 19.97
C ASP A 307 -6.30 10.58 19.95
N SER A 308 -6.90 10.52 18.75
CA SER A 308 -8.28 10.09 18.57
C SER A 308 -8.45 9.27 17.30
N ILE A 309 -9.40 8.33 17.34
CA ILE A 309 -9.72 7.42 16.23
C ILE A 309 -11.08 7.80 15.66
N PHE A 310 -11.15 7.83 14.34
CA PHE A 310 -12.35 8.17 13.59
C PHE A 310 -12.63 7.14 12.51
N LYS A 311 -13.89 6.98 12.13
CA LYS A 311 -14.23 6.49 10.79
C LYS A 311 -13.97 7.61 9.81
N TYR A 312 -13.30 7.34 8.69
CA TYR A 312 -12.91 8.42 7.78
C TYR A 312 -13.51 8.30 6.39
N GLN A 313 -13.68 9.47 5.77
CA GLN A 313 -13.84 9.60 4.33
C GLN A 313 -12.84 10.63 3.80
N ILE A 314 -12.09 10.28 2.76
CA ILE A 314 -11.18 11.20 2.07
C ILE A 314 -11.87 11.76 0.82
N TYR A 315 -11.72 13.07 0.60
CA TYR A 315 -12.19 13.77 -0.58
C TYR A 315 -11.04 14.44 -1.32
N ASN A 316 -11.15 14.45 -2.65
CA ASN A 316 -10.26 15.17 -3.53
C ASN A 316 -10.90 16.53 -3.88
N THR A 317 -10.22 17.63 -3.54
CA THR A 317 -10.78 18.98 -3.73
C THR A 317 -10.88 19.43 -5.19
N ASP A 318 -10.26 18.72 -6.14
CA ASP A 318 -10.38 19.02 -7.57
C ASP A 318 -11.73 18.58 -8.16
N PHE A 319 -12.50 17.79 -7.39
CA PHE A 319 -13.93 17.59 -7.60
C PHE A 319 -14.73 18.57 -6.73
N LEU A 320 -15.69 19.28 -7.33
CA LEU A 320 -16.55 20.26 -6.66
C LEU A 320 -17.80 19.61 -6.01
N TYR A 321 -17.82 18.29 -5.90
CA TYR A 321 -18.85 17.51 -5.23
C TYR A 321 -18.20 16.45 -4.34
N GLN A 322 -18.97 15.94 -3.38
CA GLN A 322 -18.50 14.90 -2.48
C GLN A 322 -18.31 13.58 -3.22
N ARG A 323 -17.05 13.31 -3.59
CA ARG A 323 -16.61 12.05 -4.18
C ARG A 323 -15.55 11.39 -3.28
N PRO A 324 -15.96 10.42 -2.45
CA PRO A 324 -15.08 9.52 -1.74
C PRO A 324 -13.96 8.94 -2.60
N ILE A 325 -12.72 8.99 -2.10
CA ILE A 325 -11.62 8.15 -2.59
C ILE A 325 -11.12 7.25 -1.47
N TYR A 326 -10.43 6.19 -1.84
CA TYR A 326 -9.90 5.19 -0.93
C TYR A 326 -8.48 4.81 -1.34
N TRP A 327 -7.68 4.40 -0.36
CA TRP A 327 -6.37 3.80 -0.63
C TRP A 327 -6.55 2.50 -1.40
N ILE A 328 -5.84 2.34 -2.52
CA ILE A 328 -5.89 1.12 -3.33
C ILE A 328 -4.81 0.16 -2.83
N SER A 329 -3.55 0.56 -2.97
CA SER A 329 -2.39 -0.18 -2.49
C SER A 329 -1.16 0.72 -2.52
N SER A 330 -0.26 0.59 -1.54
CA SER A 330 0.96 1.41 -1.50
C SER A 330 1.85 1.13 -2.71
N ILE A 331 2.56 2.11 -3.27
CA ILE A 331 3.53 1.85 -4.36
C ILE A 331 4.94 1.72 -3.79
N ASN A 332 5.52 2.82 -3.32
CA ASN A 332 6.87 2.87 -2.78
C ASN A 332 7.04 4.07 -1.81
N GLN A 333 8.28 4.39 -1.45
CA GLN A 333 8.64 5.43 -0.48
C GLN A 333 8.43 6.85 -1.01
N ASP A 334 8.39 7.06 -2.32
CA ASP A 334 8.19 8.39 -2.92
C ASP A 334 6.72 8.62 -3.33
N ILE A 335 6.10 7.57 -3.89
CA ILE A 335 4.72 7.57 -4.34
C ILE A 335 3.93 6.67 -3.41
N ALA A 336 3.15 7.30 -2.54
CA ALA A 336 2.35 6.63 -1.53
C ALA A 336 1.31 5.71 -2.16
N ASN A 337 0.51 6.22 -3.11
CA ASN A 337 -0.61 5.48 -3.68
C ASN A 337 -0.99 5.99 -5.08
N TRP A 338 -2.00 5.37 -5.68
CA TRP A 338 -2.57 5.81 -6.96
C TRP A 338 -4.08 5.67 -6.98
N TYR A 339 -4.73 6.37 -7.91
CA TYR A 339 -6.16 6.26 -8.17
C TYR A 339 -6.47 6.51 -9.65
N PRO A 340 -7.18 5.60 -10.35
CA PRO A 340 -7.58 5.82 -11.73
C PRO A 340 -8.89 6.61 -11.81
N PHE A 341 -8.98 7.50 -12.78
CA PHE A 341 -10.21 8.18 -13.16
C PHE A 341 -10.55 7.83 -14.60
N ASP A 342 -11.72 7.22 -14.80
CA ASP A 342 -12.19 6.87 -16.14
C ASP A 342 -12.50 8.13 -16.95
N ALA A 343 -12.15 8.13 -18.24
CA ALA A 343 -12.36 9.30 -19.08
C ALA A 343 -13.84 9.73 -19.18
N PRO A 344 -14.82 8.82 -19.33
CA PRO A 344 -16.24 9.20 -19.33
C PRO A 344 -16.67 9.94 -18.05
N GLU A 345 -16.20 9.49 -16.88
CA GLU A 345 -16.50 10.14 -15.59
C GLU A 345 -15.98 11.58 -15.57
N LEU A 346 -14.72 11.79 -15.99
CA LEU A 346 -14.13 13.12 -16.01
C LEU A 346 -14.78 14.05 -17.04
N ILE A 347 -15.17 13.51 -18.20
CA ILE A 347 -15.87 14.28 -19.24
C ILE A 347 -17.23 14.75 -18.74
N GLU A 348 -17.99 13.88 -18.06
CA GLU A 348 -19.28 14.24 -17.46
C GLU A 348 -19.10 15.32 -16.38
N ALA A 349 -18.19 15.11 -15.43
CA ALA A 349 -17.91 16.09 -14.38
C ALA A 349 -17.45 17.45 -14.96
N TYR A 350 -16.67 17.45 -16.04
CA TYR A 350 -16.28 18.66 -16.75
C TYR A 350 -17.48 19.39 -17.37
N LYS A 351 -18.34 18.66 -18.11
CA LYS A 351 -19.54 19.22 -18.75
C LYS A 351 -20.49 19.86 -17.74
N GLU A 352 -20.56 19.32 -16.53
CA GLU A 352 -21.37 19.84 -15.43
C GLU A 352 -20.70 20.97 -14.63
N GLY A 353 -19.48 21.37 -15.00
CA GLY A 353 -18.73 22.41 -14.28
C GLY A 353 -18.30 21.98 -12.88
N LYS A 354 -18.11 20.67 -12.66
CA LYS A 354 -17.82 20.04 -11.36
C LYS A 354 -16.35 19.72 -11.13
N LEU A 355 -15.44 20.16 -12.01
CA LEU A 355 -14.00 20.01 -11.87
C LEU A 355 -13.31 21.36 -11.72
N LYS A 356 -12.14 21.37 -11.08
CA LYS A 356 -11.24 22.54 -11.05
C LYS A 356 -9.77 22.13 -11.26
N GLY A 357 -8.91 23.13 -11.33
CA GLY A 357 -7.46 22.95 -11.36
C GLY A 357 -6.97 22.11 -12.54
N ARG A 358 -5.91 21.33 -12.30
CA ARG A 358 -5.25 20.53 -13.33
C ARG A 358 -6.16 19.46 -13.93
N LEU A 359 -7.02 18.86 -13.10
CA LEU A 359 -7.94 17.82 -13.55
C LEU A 359 -8.97 18.38 -14.55
N ASN A 360 -9.45 19.60 -14.32
CA ASN A 360 -10.32 20.31 -15.27
C ASN A 360 -9.61 20.56 -16.62
N GLU A 361 -8.34 21.00 -16.60
CA GLU A 361 -7.56 21.22 -17.83
C GLU A 361 -7.39 19.92 -18.64
N ILE A 362 -7.10 18.81 -17.96
CA ILE A 362 -6.96 17.49 -18.60
C ILE A 362 -8.28 17.06 -19.23
N ALA A 363 -9.39 17.20 -18.51
CA ALA A 363 -10.71 16.79 -18.98
C ALA A 363 -11.13 17.47 -20.29
N THR A 364 -10.65 18.70 -20.57
CA THR A 364 -10.93 19.39 -21.85
C THR A 364 -10.38 18.68 -23.09
N LYS A 365 -9.43 17.76 -22.91
CA LYS A 365 -8.71 17.05 -23.99
C LYS A 365 -9.12 15.59 -24.13
N LEU A 366 -9.97 15.08 -23.24
CA LEU A 366 -10.41 13.70 -23.24
C LEU A 366 -11.56 13.48 -24.24
N ASN A 367 -11.63 12.27 -24.78
CA ASN A 367 -12.79 11.72 -25.47
C ASN A 367 -13.24 10.43 -24.77
N GLU A 368 -14.39 9.88 -25.19
CA GLU A 368 -15.00 8.72 -24.53
C GLU A 368 -14.12 7.46 -24.57
N ASP A 369 -13.24 7.35 -25.57
CA ASP A 369 -12.33 6.22 -25.77
C ASP A 369 -10.96 6.45 -25.10
N SER A 370 -10.76 7.58 -24.42
CA SER A 370 -9.48 7.89 -23.77
C SER A 370 -9.20 6.94 -22.61
N ASN A 371 -7.92 6.59 -22.44
CA ASN A 371 -7.44 5.80 -21.33
C ASN A 371 -7.66 6.56 -20.01
N PRO A 372 -7.68 5.86 -18.88
CA PRO A 372 -7.83 6.49 -17.58
C PRO A 372 -6.76 7.55 -17.30
N VAL A 373 -7.17 8.61 -16.61
CA VAL A 373 -6.24 9.56 -15.99
C VAL A 373 -5.81 9.00 -14.65
N ILE A 374 -4.51 8.78 -14.47
CA ILE A 374 -3.95 8.30 -13.21
C ILE A 374 -3.66 9.50 -12.30
N MET A 375 -4.21 9.47 -11.10
CA MET A 375 -3.74 10.32 -10.01
C MET A 375 -2.72 9.56 -9.18
N LEU A 376 -1.51 10.10 -9.10
CA LEU A 376 -0.50 9.68 -8.15
C LEU A 376 -0.65 10.49 -6.87
N ILE A 377 -0.60 9.80 -5.74
CA ILE A 377 -0.65 10.38 -4.41
C ILE A 377 0.75 10.27 -3.82
N LYS A 378 1.35 11.41 -3.46
CA LYS A 378 2.75 11.53 -3.08
C LYS A 378 2.85 12.05 -1.64
N TYR A 379 3.89 11.62 -0.94
CA TYR A 379 4.16 12.19 0.38
C TYR A 379 4.53 13.67 0.24
N LYS A 380 4.00 14.50 1.15
CA LYS A 380 4.41 15.89 1.25
C LYS A 380 5.87 15.98 1.71
N LYS A 381 6.66 16.82 1.04
CA LYS A 381 8.04 17.13 1.42
C LYS A 381 8.13 18.24 2.43
#